data_AF-A0A940PNR9-F1
#
_entry.id   AF-A0A940PNR9-F1
#
_cell.length_a   1.000
_cell.length_b   1.000
_cell.length_c   1.000
_cell.angle_alpha   90.00
_cell.angle_beta   90.00
_cell.angle_gamma   90.00
#
_symmetry.space_group_name_H-M   'P 1'
#
loop_
_entity.id
_entity.type
_entity.pdbx_description
1 polymer ?
#
loop_
_entity_poly.entity_id
_entity_poly.type
_entity_poly.pdbx_seq_one_letter_code
_entity_poly.pdbx_strand_id
1 'polypeptide(L)'
;MMNITSLDAILQDLLELTLFLEKKVQAESEPEEWIELLDKRQEVMNQLSGLFAEGVSLTEVQKQTYLQPTYEADRKIVPIMDAKKKATETQLAIIRKSKAANQQYGGYGNSYAPYGAFFDKKK
;
A
#
# COMPACT_ATOMS: atom_id res chain seq x y z
N MET A 1 -16.55 -2.12 -36.42
CA MET A 1 -16.49 -0.86 -35.65
C MET A 1 -16.51 -1.23 -34.18
N MET A 2 -15.36 -1.31 -33.52
CA MET A 2 -15.28 -1.63 -32.09
C MET A 2 -14.97 -0.37 -31.28
N ASN A 3 -15.93 0.01 -30.45
CA ASN A 3 -15.82 0.48 -29.08
C ASN A 3 -14.85 1.62 -28.70
N ILE A 4 -15.02 2.80 -29.31
CA ILE A 4 -14.45 4.03 -28.72
C ILE A 4 -15.01 4.24 -27.29
N THR A 5 -16.30 3.94 -27.08
CA THR A 5 -16.96 4.04 -25.78
C THR A 5 -16.48 3.02 -24.72
N SER A 6 -15.95 1.85 -25.09
CA SER A 6 -15.46 0.90 -24.07
C SER A 6 -14.03 1.22 -23.63
N LEU A 7 -13.17 1.66 -24.55
CA LEU A 7 -11.81 2.07 -24.17
C LEU A 7 -11.84 3.33 -23.32
N ASP A 8 -12.64 4.33 -23.70
CA ASP A 8 -12.80 5.55 -22.91
C ASP A 8 -13.34 5.27 -21.51
N ALA A 9 -14.28 4.32 -21.37
CA ALA A 9 -14.78 3.90 -20.06
C ALA A 9 -13.67 3.28 -19.19
N ILE A 10 -12.86 2.37 -19.74
CA ILE A 10 -11.76 1.73 -19.00
C ILE A 10 -10.68 2.76 -18.62
N LEU A 11 -10.40 3.73 -19.49
CA LEU A 11 -9.46 4.82 -19.20
C LEU A 11 -10.00 5.79 -18.14
N GLN A 12 -11.30 6.10 -18.17
CA GLN A 12 -11.98 6.88 -17.14
C GLN A 12 -11.92 6.15 -15.80
N ASP A 13 -12.22 4.85 -15.75
CA ASP A 13 -12.17 4.04 -14.54
C ASP A 13 -10.76 4.03 -13.93
N LEU A 14 -9.72 3.91 -14.78
CA LEU A 14 -8.33 3.99 -14.34
C LEU A 14 -8.03 5.34 -13.68
N LEU A 15 -8.48 6.43 -14.30
CA LEU A 15 -8.28 7.78 -13.77
C LEU A 15 -9.00 7.96 -12.43
N GLU A 16 -10.28 7.58 -12.35
CA GLU A 16 -11.08 7.72 -11.13
C GLU A 16 -10.51 6.93 -9.97
N LEU A 17 -10.11 5.67 -10.20
CA LEU A 17 -9.45 4.84 -9.19
C LEU A 17 -8.14 5.47 -8.71
N THR A 18 -7.36 6.04 -9.62
CA THR A 18 -6.07 6.68 -9.28
C THR A 18 -6.29 7.97 -8.48
N LEU A 19 -7.26 8.80 -8.84
CA LEU A 19 -7.60 10.01 -8.08
C LEU A 19 -8.19 9.67 -6.70
N PHE A 20 -8.98 8.60 -6.61
CA PHE A 20 -9.50 8.16 -5.32
C PHE A 20 -8.40 7.61 -4.42
N LEU A 21 -7.44 6.87 -4.99
CA LEU A 21 -6.23 6.45 -4.29
C LEU A 21 -5.40 7.65 -3.83
N GLU A 22 -5.18 8.67 -4.67
CA GLU A 22 -4.49 9.91 -4.30
C GLU A 22 -5.15 10.54 -3.06
N LYS A 23 -6.48 10.69 -3.08
CA LYS A 23 -7.23 11.26 -1.96
C LYS A 23 -7.07 10.44 -0.68
N LYS A 24 -7.12 9.11 -0.77
CA LYS A 24 -6.94 8.22 0.38
C LYS A 24 -5.54 8.33 0.97
N VAL A 25 -4.53 8.27 0.11
CA VAL A 25 -3.11 8.35 0.51
C VAL A 25 -2.80 9.71 1.16
N GLN A 26 -3.38 10.80 0.65
CA GLN A 26 -3.23 12.14 1.24
C GLN A 26 -3.96 12.32 2.58
N ALA A 27 -5.06 11.59 2.80
CA ALA A 27 -5.84 11.67 4.04
C ALA A 27 -5.21 10.91 5.23
N GLU A 28 -3.91 10.58 5.16
CA GLU A 28 -3.17 9.78 6.14
C GLU A 28 -3.82 8.42 6.48
N SER A 29 -4.65 7.87 5.59
CA SER A 29 -5.33 6.58 5.80
C SER A 29 -4.33 5.42 5.97
N GLU A 30 -4.83 4.34 6.57
CA GLU A 30 -4.02 3.15 6.82
C GLU A 30 -3.71 2.41 5.51
N PRO A 31 -2.52 1.82 5.34
CA PRO A 31 -2.11 1.15 4.10
C PRO A 31 -3.08 0.04 3.65
N GLU A 32 -3.76 -0.61 4.58
CA GLU A 32 -4.76 -1.65 4.32
C GLU A 32 -5.94 -1.12 3.49
N GLU A 33 -6.32 0.15 3.68
CA GLU A 33 -7.39 0.79 2.90
C GLU A 33 -7.00 1.01 1.43
N TRP A 34 -5.71 0.93 1.09
CA TRP A 34 -5.22 1.15 -0.26
C TRP A 34 -5.24 -0.13 -1.09
N ILE A 35 -5.16 -1.30 -0.44
CA ILE A 35 -4.98 -2.60 -1.10
C ILE A 35 -6.10 -2.86 -2.11
N GLU A 36 -7.36 -2.71 -1.69
CA GLU A 36 -8.50 -2.94 -2.58
C GLU A 36 -8.48 -2.00 -3.81
N LEU A 37 -8.03 -0.76 -3.63
CA LEU A 37 -7.93 0.20 -4.73
C LEU A 37 -6.79 -0.14 -5.68
N LEU A 38 -5.65 -0.58 -5.16
CA LEU A 38 -4.51 -1.03 -5.95
C LEU A 38 -4.86 -2.28 -6.77
N ASP A 39 -5.59 -3.23 -6.17
CA ASP A 39 -6.03 -4.45 -6.86
C ASP A 39 -7.00 -4.13 -8.01
N LYS A 40 -8.02 -3.30 -7.75
CA LYS A 40 -8.95 -2.83 -8.80
C LYS A 40 -8.22 -2.09 -9.92
N ARG A 41 -7.26 -1.23 -9.55
CA ARG A 41 -6.44 -0.51 -10.52
C ARG A 41 -5.61 -1.46 -11.37
N GLN A 42 -5.02 -2.51 -10.77
CA GLN A 42 -4.26 -3.52 -11.49
C GLN A 42 -5.14 -4.31 -12.45
N GLU A 43 -6.38 -4.63 -12.08
CA GLU A 43 -7.35 -5.28 -12.97
C GLU A 43 -7.62 -4.43 -14.21
N VAL A 44 -7.89 -3.14 -14.03
CA VAL A 44 -8.11 -2.20 -15.15
C VAL A 44 -6.85 -2.09 -16.04
N MET A 45 -5.66 -2.04 -15.44
CA MET A 45 -4.40 -2.04 -16.21
C MET A 45 -4.19 -3.35 -17.00
N ASN A 46 -4.61 -4.49 -16.46
CA ASN A 46 -4.56 -5.77 -17.17
C ASN A 46 -5.52 -5.78 -18.38
N GLN A 47 -6.72 -5.22 -18.21
CA GLN A 47 -7.67 -5.07 -19.31
C GLN A 47 -7.11 -4.17 -20.43
N LEU A 48 -6.55 -3.02 -20.09
CA LEU A 48 -5.89 -2.13 -21.05
C LEU A 48 -4.72 -2.82 -21.76
N SER A 49 -3.92 -3.58 -21.02
CA SER A 49 -2.79 -4.34 -21.59
C SER A 49 -3.27 -5.37 -22.61
N GLY A 50 -4.40 -6.04 -22.34
CA GLY A 50 -5.04 -6.94 -23.29
C GLY A 50 -5.48 -6.23 -24.57
N LEU A 51 -6.16 -5.09 -24.44
CA LEU A 51 -6.58 -4.28 -25.59
C LEU A 51 -5.39 -3.79 -26.43
N PHE A 52 -4.29 -3.38 -25.79
CA PHE A 52 -3.09 -2.96 -26.51
C PHE A 52 -2.41 -4.13 -27.23
N ALA A 53 -2.43 -5.33 -26.65
CA ALA A 53 -1.94 -6.54 -27.30
C ALA A 53 -2.78 -6.93 -28.54
N GLU A 54 -4.08 -6.62 -28.52
CA GLU A 54 -4.99 -6.77 -29.67
C GLU A 54 -4.81 -5.69 -30.74
N GLY A 55 -3.89 -4.75 -30.55
CA GLY A 55 -3.57 -3.69 -31.51
C GLY A 55 -4.42 -2.42 -31.35
N VAL A 56 -5.21 -2.31 -30.28
CA VAL A 56 -5.90 -1.05 -29.95
C VAL A 56 -4.85 0.00 -29.58
N SER A 57 -4.94 1.17 -30.21
CA SER A 57 -4.01 2.28 -29.95
C SER A 57 -4.74 3.48 -29.35
N LEU A 58 -4.06 4.20 -28.48
CA LEU A 58 -4.59 5.42 -27.87
C LEU A 58 -4.45 6.62 -28.81
N THR A 59 -5.53 7.38 -28.92
CA THR A 59 -5.51 8.71 -29.54
C THR A 59 -4.77 9.71 -28.65
N GLU A 60 -4.30 10.80 -29.24
CA GLU A 60 -3.63 11.87 -28.48
C GLU A 60 -4.59 12.52 -27.45
N VAL A 61 -5.86 12.66 -27.82
CA VAL A 61 -6.91 13.15 -26.90
C VAL A 61 -7.04 12.24 -25.68
N GLN A 62 -7.15 10.93 -25.88
CA GLN A 62 -7.25 9.96 -24.77
C GLN A 62 -6.04 9.99 -23.84
N LYS A 63 -4.83 10.15 -24.39
CA LYS A 63 -3.62 10.29 -23.57
C LYS A 63 -3.66 11.54 -22.70
N GLN A 64 -4.04 12.68 -23.28
CA GLN A 64 -4.10 13.96 -22.58
C GLN A 64 -5.23 14.01 -21.56
N THR A 65 -6.39 13.44 -21.89
CA THR A 65 -7.57 13.46 -21.02
C THR A 65 -7.45 12.48 -19.85
N TYR A 66 -6.91 11.28 -20.07
CA TYR A 66 -6.92 10.23 -19.06
C TYR A 66 -5.54 9.91 -18.50
N LEU A 67 -4.59 9.52 -19.37
CA LEU A 67 -3.30 8.99 -18.91
C LEU A 67 -2.39 10.06 -18.31
N GLN A 68 -2.39 11.27 -18.85
CA GLN A 68 -1.57 12.36 -18.35
C GLN A 68 -1.97 12.73 -16.90
N PRO A 69 -3.26 12.95 -16.57
CA PRO A 69 -3.70 13.12 -15.19
C PRO A 69 -3.42 11.90 -14.29
N THR A 70 -3.62 10.67 -14.78
CA THR A 70 -3.28 9.45 -14.03
C THR A 70 -1.80 9.45 -13.64
N TYR A 71 -0.91 9.74 -14.58
CA TYR A 71 0.53 9.80 -14.34
C TYR A 71 0.90 10.91 -13.35
N GLU A 72 0.23 12.06 -13.42
CA GLU A 72 0.44 13.16 -12.48
C GLU A 72 0.02 12.80 -11.05
N ALA A 73 -1.10 12.08 -10.89
CA ALA A 73 -1.54 11.56 -9.60
C ALA A 73 -0.55 10.50 -9.07
N ASP A 74 -0.08 9.57 -9.90
CA ASP A 74 0.90 8.56 -9.53
C ASP A 74 2.20 9.16 -8.97
N ARG A 75 2.70 10.23 -9.61
CA ARG A 75 3.91 10.94 -9.13
C ARG A 75 3.76 11.49 -7.71
N LYS A 76 2.54 11.78 -7.27
CA LYS A 76 2.26 12.24 -5.90
C LYS A 76 2.03 11.08 -4.94
N ILE A 77 1.39 10.01 -5.41
CA ILE A 77 1.07 8.81 -4.61
C ILE A 77 2.34 8.08 -4.18
N VAL A 78 3.23 7.78 -5.13
CA VAL A 78 4.39 6.90 -4.91
C VAL A 78 5.29 7.36 -3.75
N PRO A 79 5.70 8.64 -3.64
CA PRO A 79 6.54 9.10 -2.53
C PRO A 79 5.88 8.93 -1.16
N ILE A 80 4.56 9.11 -1.06
CA ILE A 80 3.83 9.00 0.22
C ILE A 80 3.75 7.53 0.64
N MET A 81 3.43 6.63 -0.29
CA MET A 81 3.40 5.19 -0.02
C MET A 81 4.80 4.67 0.37
N ASP A 82 5.85 5.13 -0.32
CA ASP A 82 7.23 4.79 0.02
C ASP A 82 7.65 5.29 1.41
N ALA A 83 7.21 6.49 1.78
CA ALA A 83 7.46 7.03 3.13
C ALA A 83 6.80 6.17 4.21
N LYS A 84 5.53 5.78 4.01
CA LYS A 84 4.81 4.88 4.92
C LYS A 84 5.46 3.51 5.00
N LYS A 85 5.88 2.92 3.87
CA LYS A 85 6.63 1.67 3.84
C LYS A 85 7.90 1.74 4.69
N LYS A 86 8.72 2.79 4.51
CA LYS A 86 9.95 3.00 5.29
C LYS A 86 9.68 3.18 6.78
N ALA A 87 8.59 3.86 7.15
CA ALA A 87 8.19 4.02 8.54
C ALA A 87 7.85 2.66 9.18
N THR A 88 7.07 1.81 8.49
CA THR A 88 6.72 0.46 8.95
C THR A 88 7.96 -0.43 9.06
N GLU A 89 8.87 -0.39 8.09
CA GLU A 89 10.15 -1.13 8.14
C GLU A 89 11.01 -0.72 9.35
N THR A 90 11.04 0.57 9.65
CA THR A 90 11.76 1.11 10.82
C THR A 90 11.15 0.61 12.12
N GLN A 91 9.82 0.64 12.26
CA GLN A 91 9.12 0.10 13.43
C GLN A 91 9.37 -1.39 13.61
N LEU A 92 9.33 -2.16 12.52
CA LEU A 92 9.63 -3.60 12.55
C LEU A 92 11.07 -3.88 12.99
N ALA A 93 12.04 -3.07 12.54
CA ALA A 93 13.43 -3.18 12.95
C ALA A 93 13.60 -2.91 14.46
N ILE A 94 12.88 -1.92 15.01
CA ILE A 94 12.86 -1.63 16.45
C ILE A 94 12.30 -2.82 17.24
N ILE A 95 11.19 -3.41 16.80
CA ILE A 95 10.58 -4.58 17.43
C ILE A 95 11.54 -5.78 17.42
N ARG A 96 12.21 -6.03 16.28
CA ARG A 96 13.20 -7.12 16.16
C ARG A 96 14.38 -6.92 17.10
N LYS A 97 14.90 -5.69 17.20
CA LYS A 97 15.98 -5.35 18.15
C LYS A 97 15.54 -5.54 19.60
N SER A 98 14.35 -5.09 19.96
CA SER A 98 13.79 -5.28 21.30
C SER A 98 13.62 -6.77 21.64
N LYS A 99 13.10 -7.58 20.70
CA LYS A 99 12.98 -9.03 20.87
C LYS A 99 14.34 -9.70 21.06
N ALA A 100 15.34 -9.34 20.26
CA ALA A 100 16.70 -9.87 20.38
C ALA A 100 17.33 -9.51 21.73
N ALA A 101 17.19 -8.25 22.19
CA ALA A 101 17.65 -7.83 23.50
C ALA A 101 16.94 -8.61 24.63
N ASN A 102 15.61 -8.74 24.57
CA ASN A 102 14.85 -9.52 25.55
C ASN A 102 15.24 -11.00 25.56
N GLN A 103 15.62 -11.60 24.43
CA GLN A 103 16.13 -12.97 24.37
C GLN A 103 17.55 -13.09 24.92
N GLN A 104 18.42 -12.13 24.62
CA GLN A 104 19.80 -12.09 25.09
C GLN A 104 19.90 -11.84 26.60
N TYR A 105 19.08 -10.95 27.16
CA TYR A 105 19.05 -10.66 28.59
C TYR A 105 18.07 -11.57 29.37
N GLY A 106 17.03 -12.10 28.72
CA GLY A 106 16.12 -13.08 29.32
C GLY A 106 16.70 -14.49 29.41
N GLY A 107 17.68 -14.83 28.55
CA GLY A 107 18.41 -16.11 28.61
C GLY A 107 19.57 -16.15 29.60
N TYR A 108 20.07 -14.99 30.06
CA TYR A 108 21.12 -14.88 31.09
C TYR A 108 20.55 -14.75 32.51
N GLY A 109 19.23 -14.75 32.67
CA GLY A 109 18.54 -14.64 33.94
C GLY A 109 17.94 -15.96 34.41
N ASN A 110 18.76 -16.96 34.73
CA ASN A 110 18.28 -17.98 35.66
C ASN A 110 18.36 -17.41 37.08
N SER A 111 17.45 -16.49 37.41
CA SER A 111 17.08 -16.10 38.77
C SER A 111 15.84 -15.19 38.73
N TYR A 112 14.69 -15.78 39.02
CA TYR A 112 13.55 -15.21 39.74
C TYR A 112 13.17 -13.74 39.48
N ALA A 113 12.05 -13.54 38.76
CA ALA A 113 10.85 -12.91 39.35
C ALA A 113 9.74 -12.70 38.29
N PRO A 114 8.70 -13.55 38.23
CA PRO A 114 7.37 -13.05 37.96
C PRO A 114 6.77 -12.62 39.31
N TYR A 115 6.30 -11.39 39.38
CA TYR A 115 5.38 -10.89 40.40
C TYR A 115 4.54 -12.02 41.06
N GLY A 116 4.88 -12.43 42.29
CA GLY A 116 4.16 -13.54 42.96
C GLY A 116 4.70 -14.06 44.29
N ALA A 117 5.93 -13.75 44.72
CA ALA A 117 6.55 -14.35 45.91
C ALA A 117 6.58 -13.45 47.17
N PHE A 118 5.66 -12.50 47.31
CA PHE A 118 5.55 -11.64 48.53
C PHE A 118 4.46 -12.10 49.51
N PHE A 119 3.90 -13.30 49.33
CA PHE A 119 2.93 -13.88 50.26
C PHE A 119 3.35 -15.30 50.65
N ASP A 120 4.38 -15.43 51.47
CA ASP A 120 4.45 -16.56 52.40
C ASP A 120 4.75 -16.05 53.80
N LYS A 121 3.66 -15.68 54.49
CA LYS A 121 3.62 -15.66 55.95
C LYS A 121 3.21 -17.06 56.38
N LYS A 122 4.12 -17.82 57.01
CA LYS A 122 3.91 -18.56 58.28
C LYS A 122 5.08 -19.48 58.60
N LYS A 123 5.81 -19.16 59.68
CA LYS A 123 5.87 -19.96 60.91
C LYS A 123 6.37 -19.10 62.06
#